data_AF-A0A835PU56-F1
#
_entry.id   AF-A0A835PU56-F1
#
_cell.length_a   1.000
_cell.length_b   1.000
_cell.length_c   1.000
_cell.angle_alpha   90.00
_cell.angle_beta   90.00
_cell.angle_gamma   90.00
#
_symmetry.space_group_name_H-M   'P 1'
#
loop_
_entity.id
_entity.type
_entity.pdbx_description
1 polymer ?
#
loop_
_entity_poly.entity_id
_entity_poly.type
_entity_poly.pdbx_seq_one_letter_code
_entity_poly.pdbx_strand_id
1 'polypeptide(L)'
;MPMPQFLVTSTVVASGLVINFLNYFGWLQHGVWTLWEDFITIGGLSVLPQLMWSTFVPFIPNSILPGLISCVIALVSVTLARLGKLSKEGTKLVRSASGWTATLLFMWMPVAQMWTNYLNPENIRGLSAFSMLLAMLGNGLLVPRALFIRDLMWFIGSAWGSFLHGWGNLLCMFIFKTIGRTFFLAATLGYFTWLGITFWKDSAAYGNDSPMKSFRELVFDQ
;
A
#
# COMPACT_ATOMS: atom_id res chain seq x y z
N MET A 1 -4.81 -0.03 21.87
CA MET A 1 -6.17 -0.33 21.34
C MET A 1 -6.98 -0.96 22.47
N PRO A 2 -8.24 -0.58 22.70
CA PRO A 2 -9.03 -1.19 23.76
C PRO A 2 -9.34 -2.66 23.43
N MET A 3 -9.53 -3.47 24.49
CA MET A 3 -9.58 -4.93 24.43
C MET A 3 -10.64 -5.47 23.43
N PRO A 4 -11.88 -4.94 23.38
CA PRO A 4 -12.90 -5.43 22.45
C PRO A 4 -12.50 -5.26 20.98
N GLN A 5 -11.96 -4.09 20.61
CA GLN A 5 -11.55 -3.83 19.22
C GLN A 5 -10.35 -4.69 18.83
N PHE A 6 -9.43 -4.92 19.76
CA PHE A 6 -8.30 -5.83 19.54
C PHE A 6 -8.77 -7.27 19.28
N LEU A 7 -9.71 -7.80 20.07
CA LEU A 7 -10.25 -9.15 19.88
C LEU A 7 -10.94 -9.30 18.53
N VAL A 8 -11.81 -8.35 18.17
CA VAL A 8 -12.52 -8.37 16.88
C VAL A 8 -11.53 -8.35 15.73
N THR A 9 -10.56 -7.44 15.77
CA THR A 9 -9.53 -7.32 14.71
C THR A 9 -8.69 -8.60 14.60
N SER A 10 -8.23 -9.13 15.73
CA SER A 10 -7.43 -10.35 15.77
C SER A 10 -8.20 -11.56 15.24
N THR A 11 -9.49 -11.66 15.58
CA THR A 11 -10.37 -12.73 15.08
C THR A 11 -10.56 -12.65 13.58
N VAL A 12 -10.80 -11.44 13.04
CA VAL A 12 -10.92 -11.22 11.58
C VAL A 12 -9.62 -11.57 10.86
N VAL A 13 -8.46 -11.13 11.40
CA VAL A 13 -7.15 -11.44 10.81
C VAL A 13 -6.87 -12.95 10.83
N ALA A 14 -7.08 -13.62 11.98
CA ALA A 14 -6.86 -15.05 12.12
C ALA A 14 -7.80 -15.85 11.19
N SER A 15 -9.08 -15.47 11.13
CA SER A 15 -10.05 -16.09 10.22
C SER A 15 -9.64 -15.89 8.77
N GLY A 16 -9.19 -14.69 8.41
CA GLY A 16 -8.70 -14.40 7.06
C GLY A 16 -7.50 -15.25 6.67
N LEU A 17 -6.54 -15.45 7.57
CA LEU A 17 -5.40 -16.34 7.33
C LEU A 17 -5.86 -17.78 7.08
N VAL A 18 -6.77 -18.30 7.91
CA VAL A 18 -7.32 -19.66 7.75
C VAL A 18 -8.08 -19.79 6.43
N ILE A 19 -8.96 -18.84 6.09
CA ILE A 19 -9.75 -18.87 4.85
C ILE A 19 -8.84 -18.85 3.62
N ASN A 20 -7.81 -17.99 3.62
CA ASN A 20 -6.83 -17.93 2.52
C ASN A 20 -6.05 -19.25 2.40
N PHE A 21 -5.65 -19.85 3.51
CA PHE A 21 -4.96 -21.14 3.52
C PHE A 21 -5.85 -22.26 2.95
N LEU A 22 -7.10 -22.36 3.42
CA LEU A 22 -8.05 -23.35 2.91
C LEU A 22 -8.33 -23.17 1.41
N ASN A 23 -8.41 -21.92 0.93
CA ASN A 23 -8.57 -21.63 -0.48
C ASN A 23 -7.34 -22.05 -1.30
N TYR A 24 -6.13 -21.83 -0.78
CA TYR A 24 -4.89 -22.25 -1.44
C TYR A 24 -4.83 -23.77 -1.67
N PHE A 25 -5.31 -24.57 -0.72
CA PHE A 25 -5.41 -26.03 -0.88
C PHE A 25 -6.66 -26.49 -1.66
N GLY A 26 -7.48 -25.56 -2.14
CA GLY A 26 -8.72 -25.88 -2.86
C GLY A 26 -9.81 -26.52 -1.99
N TRP A 27 -9.70 -26.41 -0.66
CA TRP A 27 -10.65 -26.99 0.29
C TRP A 27 -11.87 -26.10 0.56
N LEU A 28 -11.89 -24.89 -0.01
CA LEU A 28 -12.94 -23.92 0.22
C LEU A 28 -13.99 -23.96 -0.87
N GLN A 29 -15.27 -23.99 -0.48
CA GLN A 29 -16.37 -23.87 -1.43
C GLN A 29 -16.34 -22.49 -2.10
N HIS A 30 -16.61 -22.45 -3.40
CA HIS A 30 -16.57 -21.22 -4.20
C HIS A 30 -17.44 -20.08 -3.61
N GLY A 31 -18.63 -20.40 -3.08
CA GLY A 31 -19.51 -19.40 -2.44
C GLY A 31 -18.90 -18.76 -1.20
N VAL A 32 -18.17 -19.52 -0.37
CA VAL A 32 -17.51 -19.01 0.83
C VAL A 32 -16.34 -18.10 0.47
N TRP A 33 -15.54 -18.49 -0.54
CA TRP A 33 -14.47 -17.64 -1.07
C TRP A 33 -15.02 -16.31 -1.60
N THR A 34 -16.09 -16.39 -2.36
CA THR A 34 -16.77 -15.24 -2.96
C THR A 34 -17.26 -14.24 -1.91
N LEU A 35 -17.89 -14.74 -0.85
CA LEU A 35 -18.33 -13.91 0.27
C LEU A 35 -17.16 -13.27 1.02
N TRP A 36 -16.06 -13.99 1.16
CA TRP A 36 -14.84 -13.47 1.76
C TRP A 36 -14.21 -12.33 0.92
N GLU A 37 -14.15 -12.49 -0.40
CA GLU A 37 -13.70 -11.45 -1.32
C GLU A 37 -14.56 -10.17 -1.21
N ASP A 38 -15.88 -10.33 -1.17
CA ASP A 38 -16.83 -9.23 -1.02
C ASP A 38 -16.63 -8.52 0.32
N PHE A 39 -16.50 -9.29 1.41
CA PHE A 39 -16.26 -8.77 2.75
C PHE A 39 -14.98 -7.92 2.81
N ILE A 40 -13.86 -8.43 2.28
CA ILE A 40 -12.58 -7.70 2.27
C ILE A 40 -12.65 -6.46 1.36
N THR A 41 -13.37 -6.55 0.24
CA THR A 41 -13.56 -5.40 -0.67
C THR A 41 -14.32 -4.27 0.01
N ILE A 42 -15.46 -4.59 0.63
CA ILE A 42 -16.29 -3.62 1.36
C ILE A 42 -15.52 -3.05 2.55
N GLY A 43 -14.89 -3.92 3.34
CA GLY A 43 -14.10 -3.52 4.50
C GLY A 43 -12.96 -2.57 4.12
N GLY A 44 -12.18 -2.93 3.10
CA GLY A 44 -11.08 -2.11 2.59
C GLY A 44 -11.56 -0.73 2.15
N LEU A 45 -12.56 -0.68 1.25
CA LEU A 45 -13.08 0.58 0.71
C LEU A 45 -13.72 1.46 1.78
N SER A 46 -14.28 0.89 2.84
CA SER A 46 -14.82 1.64 3.98
C SER A 46 -13.72 2.24 4.84
N VAL A 47 -12.68 1.46 5.13
CA VAL A 47 -11.62 1.83 6.08
C VAL A 47 -10.66 2.86 5.47
N LEU A 48 -10.34 2.77 4.18
CA LEU A 48 -9.35 3.66 3.55
C LEU A 48 -9.71 5.15 3.68
N PRO A 49 -10.89 5.63 3.23
CA PRO A 49 -11.26 7.04 3.40
C PRO A 49 -11.36 7.46 4.86
N GLN A 50 -11.79 6.55 5.74
CA GLN A 50 -11.87 6.83 7.16
C GLN A 50 -10.48 7.07 7.77
N LEU A 51 -9.49 6.25 7.43
CA LEU A 51 -8.12 6.42 7.91
C LEU A 51 -7.47 7.69 7.35
N MET A 52 -7.70 7.98 6.06
CA MET A 52 -7.25 9.21 5.44
C MET A 52 -7.80 10.44 6.16
N TRP A 53 -9.10 10.44 6.47
CA TRP A 53 -9.74 11.51 7.23
C TRP A 53 -9.17 11.61 8.66
N SER A 54 -9.17 10.50 9.39
CA SER A 54 -8.71 10.46 10.78
C SER A 54 -7.25 10.91 10.97
N THR A 55 -6.41 10.81 9.94
CA THR A 55 -5.01 11.28 9.97
C THR A 55 -4.91 12.78 10.27
N PHE A 56 -5.88 13.59 9.80
CA PHE A 56 -5.82 15.04 9.92
C PHE A 56 -6.60 15.57 11.13
N VAL A 57 -7.15 14.72 12.00
CA VAL A 57 -7.79 15.16 13.25
C VAL A 57 -6.71 15.70 14.21
N PRO A 58 -6.90 16.85 14.90
CA PRO A 58 -8.13 17.64 15.01
C PRO A 58 -8.28 18.81 14.02
N PHE A 59 -7.42 18.93 13.00
CA PHE A 59 -7.54 20.00 11.98
C PHE A 59 -8.79 19.87 11.12
N ILE A 60 -9.35 18.66 11.04
CA ILE A 60 -10.67 18.40 10.49
C ILE A 60 -11.58 17.77 11.55
N PRO A 61 -12.92 17.88 11.40
CA PRO A 61 -13.87 17.34 12.37
C PRO A 61 -13.69 15.84 12.57
N ASN A 62 -13.70 15.39 13.82
CA ASN A 62 -13.78 13.97 14.12
C ASN A 62 -15.15 13.43 13.66
N SER A 63 -15.14 12.60 12.61
CA SER A 63 -16.34 12.09 11.98
C SER A 63 -16.09 10.70 11.38
N ILE A 64 -17.11 9.84 11.48
CA ILE A 64 -17.16 8.52 10.82
C ILE A 64 -17.77 8.59 9.41
N LEU A 65 -18.20 9.78 8.99
CA LEU A 65 -18.96 9.98 7.75
C LEU A 65 -18.21 9.51 6.49
N PRO A 66 -16.90 9.76 6.31
CA PRO A 66 -16.18 9.30 5.12
C PRO A 66 -16.19 7.77 4.99
N GLY A 67 -15.98 7.06 6.10
CA GLY A 67 -16.04 5.60 6.11
C GLY A 67 -17.45 5.07 5.84
N LEU A 68 -18.48 5.69 6.44
CA LEU A 68 -19.87 5.29 6.24
C LEU A 68 -20.32 5.47 4.79
N ILE A 69 -20.03 6.63 4.18
CA ILE A 69 -20.36 6.90 2.77
C ILE A 69 -19.68 5.87 1.86
N SER A 70 -18.38 5.63 2.09
CA SER A 70 -17.63 4.66 1.28
C SER A 70 -18.12 3.23 1.46
N CYS A 71 -18.54 2.86 2.68
CA CYS A 71 -19.18 1.57 2.98
C CYS A 71 -20.46 1.36 2.18
N VAL A 72 -21.35 2.35 2.17
CA VAL A 72 -22.60 2.28 1.40
C VAL A 72 -22.31 2.14 -0.10
N ILE A 73 -21.36 2.93 -0.63
CA ILE A 73 -20.97 2.84 -2.04
C ILE A 73 -20.38 1.47 -2.36
N ALA A 74 -19.53 0.92 -1.49
CA ALA A 74 -18.92 -0.39 -1.67
C ALA A 74 -19.97 -1.51 -1.65
N LEU A 75 -20.91 -1.47 -0.70
CA LEU A 75 -22.03 -2.42 -0.62
C LEU A 75 -22.87 -2.42 -1.89
N VAL A 76 -23.24 -1.22 -2.37
CA VAL A 76 -24.01 -1.07 -3.62
C VAL A 76 -23.21 -1.61 -4.81
N SER A 77 -21.93 -1.25 -4.92
CA SER A 77 -21.06 -1.64 -6.03
C SER A 77 -20.86 -3.17 -6.09
N VAL A 78 -20.58 -3.80 -4.95
CA VAL A 78 -20.45 -5.26 -4.85
C VAL A 78 -21.78 -5.95 -5.17
N THR A 79 -22.89 -5.45 -4.65
CA THR A 79 -24.21 -6.02 -4.93
C THR A 79 -24.55 -5.94 -6.43
N LEU A 80 -24.32 -4.80 -7.07
CA LEU A 80 -24.54 -4.63 -8.51
C LEU A 80 -23.61 -5.52 -9.34
N ALA A 81 -22.36 -5.74 -8.90
CA ALA A 81 -21.43 -6.68 -9.52
C ALA A 81 -21.97 -8.12 -9.45
N ARG A 82 -22.50 -8.53 -8.29
CA ARG A 82 -23.05 -9.88 -8.07
C ARG A 82 -24.34 -10.12 -8.84
N LEU A 83 -25.16 -9.09 -9.01
CA LEU A 83 -26.38 -9.15 -9.83
C LEU A 83 -26.11 -9.08 -11.34
N GLY A 84 -24.84 -8.94 -11.77
CA GLY A 84 -24.48 -8.82 -13.18
C GLY A 84 -24.99 -7.52 -13.82
N LYS A 85 -25.28 -6.48 -13.01
CA LYS A 85 -25.79 -5.19 -13.48
C LYS A 85 -24.68 -4.18 -13.81
N LEU A 86 -23.43 -4.48 -13.46
CA LEU A 86 -22.27 -3.69 -13.86
C LEU A 86 -21.73 -4.12 -15.23
N SER A 87 -21.08 -3.20 -15.93
CA SER A 87 -20.27 -3.53 -17.11
C SER A 87 -19.13 -4.49 -16.75
N LYS A 88 -18.49 -5.08 -17.77
CA LYS A 88 -17.33 -5.96 -17.57
C LYS A 88 -16.18 -5.21 -16.89
N GLU A 89 -15.97 -3.97 -17.30
CA GLU A 89 -14.97 -3.04 -16.78
C GLU A 89 -15.28 -2.66 -15.33
N GLY A 90 -16.55 -2.34 -15.03
CA GLY A 90 -16.98 -2.04 -13.66
C GLY A 90 -16.82 -3.23 -12.73
N THR A 91 -17.12 -4.43 -13.21
CA THR A 91 -16.92 -5.67 -12.45
C THR A 91 -15.43 -5.96 -12.22
N LYS A 92 -14.57 -5.74 -13.23
CA LYS A 92 -13.11 -5.85 -13.10
C LYS A 92 -12.59 -4.86 -12.05
N LEU A 93 -13.08 -3.62 -12.06
CA LEU A 93 -12.71 -2.59 -11.09
C LEU A 93 -13.08 -3.02 -9.67
N VAL A 94 -14.33 -3.41 -9.42
CA VAL A 94 -14.79 -3.86 -8.09
C VAL A 94 -13.96 -5.04 -7.58
N ARG A 95 -13.65 -6.02 -8.44
CA ARG A 95 -12.81 -7.16 -8.07
C ARG A 95 -11.36 -6.76 -7.77
N SER A 96 -10.81 -5.82 -8.51
CA SER A 96 -9.45 -5.30 -8.28
C SER A 96 -9.36 -4.35 -7.08
N ALA A 97 -10.49 -3.82 -6.61
CA ALA A 97 -10.54 -2.80 -5.57
C ALA A 97 -9.96 -3.30 -4.25
N SER A 98 -10.15 -4.57 -3.88
CA SER A 98 -9.56 -5.14 -2.66
C SER A 98 -8.02 -5.06 -2.67
N GLY A 99 -7.37 -5.47 -3.77
CA GLY A 99 -5.92 -5.40 -3.93
C GLY A 99 -5.41 -3.96 -3.94
N TRP A 100 -6.08 -3.08 -4.67
CA TRP A 100 -5.74 -1.65 -4.71
C TRP A 100 -5.90 -1.00 -3.34
N THR A 101 -6.96 -1.35 -2.60
CA THR A 101 -7.20 -0.78 -1.28
C THR A 101 -6.11 -1.20 -0.30
N ALA A 102 -5.67 -2.46 -0.32
CA ALA A 102 -4.53 -2.92 0.47
C ALA A 102 -3.26 -2.12 0.15
N THR A 103 -3.00 -1.88 -1.15
CA THR A 103 -1.86 -1.09 -1.61
C THR A 103 -1.95 0.36 -1.15
N LEU A 104 -3.11 1.00 -1.29
CA LEU A 104 -3.32 2.39 -0.87
C LEU A 104 -3.23 2.55 0.65
N LEU A 105 -3.75 1.59 1.42
CA LEU A 105 -3.60 1.54 2.88
C LEU A 105 -2.13 1.45 3.28
N PHE A 106 -1.36 0.60 2.61
CA PHE A 106 0.08 0.49 2.79
C PHE A 106 0.79 1.82 2.46
N MET A 107 0.43 2.45 1.35
CA MET A 107 0.98 3.75 0.94
C MET A 107 0.60 4.88 1.91
N TRP A 108 -0.54 4.79 2.58
CA TRP A 108 -0.98 5.82 3.50
C TRP A 108 -0.22 5.82 4.83
N MET A 109 0.30 4.66 5.26
CA MET A 109 1.07 4.55 6.51
C MET A 109 2.18 5.60 6.66
N PRO A 110 3.11 5.78 5.69
CA PRO A 110 4.13 6.81 5.80
C PRO A 110 3.59 8.24 5.79
N VAL A 111 2.47 8.50 5.10
CA VAL A 111 1.83 9.83 5.11
C VAL A 111 1.36 10.17 6.51
N ALA A 112 0.65 9.25 7.16
CA ALA A 112 0.19 9.43 8.54
C ALA A 112 1.34 9.59 9.54
N GLN A 113 2.41 8.81 9.37
CA GLN A 113 3.63 8.94 10.18
C GLN A 113 4.29 10.31 10.00
N MET A 114 4.52 10.74 8.75
CA MET A 114 5.15 12.03 8.46
C MET A 114 4.30 13.21 8.95
N TRP A 115 2.97 13.14 8.79
CA TRP A 115 2.05 14.13 9.34
C TRP A 115 2.16 14.24 10.86
N THR A 116 2.18 13.10 11.56
CA THR A 116 2.32 13.06 13.02
C THR A 116 3.67 13.62 13.48
N ASN A 117 4.74 13.34 12.74
CA ASN A 117 6.08 13.86 13.00
C ASN A 117 6.19 15.36 12.72
N TYR A 118 5.50 15.87 11.70
CA TYR A 118 5.44 17.29 11.39
C TYR A 118 4.78 18.06 12.54
N LEU A 119 3.68 17.55 13.09
CA LEU A 119 2.97 18.17 14.21
C LEU A 119 3.76 18.07 15.52
N ASN A 120 4.50 16.98 15.73
CA ASN A 120 5.28 16.73 16.93
C ASN A 120 6.70 16.27 16.56
N PRO A 121 7.62 17.20 16.28
CA PRO A 121 8.98 16.88 15.81
C PRO A 121 9.79 15.99 16.77
N GLU A 122 9.48 15.99 18.06
CA GLU A 122 10.13 15.12 19.05
C GLU A 122 9.92 13.62 18.75
N ASN A 123 8.84 13.25 18.06
CA ASN A 123 8.58 11.86 17.65
C ASN A 123 9.64 11.32 16.70
N ILE A 124 10.30 12.19 15.93
CA ILE A 124 11.35 11.80 14.97
C ILE A 124 12.55 11.19 15.69
N ARG A 125 12.81 11.58 16.95
CA ARG A 125 13.88 10.98 17.77
C ARG A 125 13.57 9.53 18.17
N GLY A 126 12.29 9.17 18.21
CA GLY A 126 11.85 7.79 18.45
C GLY A 126 11.95 6.90 17.21
N LEU A 127 12.22 7.46 16.02
CA LEU A 127 12.39 6.66 14.81
C LEU A 127 13.78 6.04 14.76
N SER A 128 13.82 4.75 14.43
CA SER A 128 15.07 4.03 14.16
C SER A 128 15.50 4.25 12.71
N ALA A 129 16.66 4.87 12.51
CA ALA A 129 17.27 5.05 11.19
C ALA A 129 17.52 3.71 10.49
N PHE A 130 17.85 2.67 11.26
CA PHE A 130 18.03 1.31 10.75
C PHE A 130 16.71 0.71 10.28
N SER A 131 15.61 0.92 11.01
CA SER A 131 14.28 0.46 10.58
C SER A 131 13.84 1.16 9.30
N MET A 132 14.11 2.47 9.15
CA MET A 132 13.80 3.20 7.91
C MET A 132 14.67 2.73 6.74
N LEU A 133 15.95 2.40 6.98
CA LEU A 133 16.82 1.80 5.97
C LEU A 133 16.34 0.41 5.55
N LEU A 134 15.96 -0.45 6.51
CA LEU A 134 15.39 -1.77 6.20
C LEU A 134 14.06 -1.66 5.45
N ALA A 135 13.21 -0.70 5.81
CA ALA A 135 11.99 -0.40 5.07
C ALA A 135 12.29 0.05 3.63
N MET A 136 13.30 0.91 3.44
CA MET A 136 13.76 1.34 2.11
C MET A 136 14.25 0.17 1.27
N LEU A 137 15.13 -0.67 1.84
CA LEU A 137 15.71 -1.83 1.16
C LEU A 137 14.66 -2.90 0.87
N GLY A 138 13.86 -3.28 1.86
CA GLY A 138 12.83 -4.30 1.74
C GLY A 138 11.84 -3.99 0.62
N ASN A 139 11.34 -2.76 0.57
CA ASN A 139 10.47 -2.33 -0.53
C ASN A 139 11.22 -2.14 -1.85
N GLY A 140 12.44 -1.60 -1.80
CA GLY A 140 13.26 -1.35 -2.99
C GLY A 140 13.61 -2.64 -3.74
N LEU A 141 13.83 -3.75 -3.02
CA LEU A 141 14.10 -5.07 -3.60
C LEU A 141 12.88 -5.68 -4.31
N LEU A 142 11.66 -5.20 -4.04
CA LEU A 142 10.44 -5.66 -4.71
C LEU A 142 10.15 -4.92 -6.03
N VAL A 143 10.74 -3.73 -6.22
CA VAL A 143 10.59 -2.91 -7.42
C VAL A 143 11.01 -3.64 -8.70
N PRO A 144 12.17 -4.33 -8.78
CA PRO A 144 12.56 -5.04 -10.00
C PRO A 144 11.57 -6.13 -10.41
N ARG A 145 11.07 -6.91 -9.44
CA ARG A 145 10.08 -7.96 -9.73
C ARG A 145 8.82 -7.35 -10.31
N ALA A 146 8.27 -6.33 -9.65
CA ALA A 146 7.03 -5.69 -10.06
C ALA A 146 7.16 -5.03 -11.45
N LEU A 147 8.29 -4.38 -11.70
CA LEU A 147 8.62 -3.78 -12.99
C LEU A 147 8.71 -4.86 -14.08
N PHE A 148 9.42 -5.96 -13.82
CA PHE A 148 9.64 -7.03 -14.77
C PHE A 148 8.33 -7.72 -15.19
N ILE A 149 7.46 -8.06 -14.24
CA ILE A 149 6.17 -8.73 -14.56
C ILE A 149 5.06 -7.75 -14.98
N ARG A 150 5.37 -6.45 -15.09
CA ARG A 150 4.42 -5.37 -15.41
C ARG A 150 3.23 -5.26 -14.42
N ASP A 151 3.48 -5.50 -13.14
CA ASP A 151 2.49 -5.34 -12.07
C ASP A 151 2.54 -3.92 -11.48
N LEU A 152 1.72 -3.03 -12.05
CA LEU A 152 1.62 -1.62 -11.64
C LEU A 152 1.25 -1.44 -10.17
N MET A 153 0.33 -2.25 -9.65
CA MET A 153 -0.15 -2.13 -8.27
C MET A 153 1.00 -2.41 -7.30
N TRP A 154 1.72 -3.52 -7.50
CA TRP A 154 2.90 -3.84 -6.71
C TRP A 154 4.04 -2.85 -6.91
N PHE A 155 4.23 -2.36 -8.12
CA PHE A 155 5.27 -1.38 -8.43
C PHE A 155 5.03 -0.08 -7.68
N ILE A 156 3.83 0.49 -7.75
CA ILE A 156 3.48 1.74 -7.07
C ILE A 156 3.62 1.56 -5.55
N GLY A 157 3.09 0.46 -4.99
CA GLY A 157 3.23 0.19 -3.56
C GLY A 157 4.69 0.10 -3.11
N SER A 158 5.51 -0.68 -3.82
CA SER A 158 6.93 -0.89 -3.48
C SER A 158 7.79 0.36 -3.72
N ALA A 159 7.55 1.09 -4.80
CA ALA A 159 8.22 2.36 -5.09
C ALA A 159 7.87 3.40 -4.03
N TRP A 160 6.60 3.50 -3.64
CA TRP A 160 6.15 4.42 -2.59
C TRP A 160 6.70 4.04 -1.21
N GLY A 161 6.69 2.75 -0.86
CA GLY A 161 7.26 2.26 0.41
C GLY A 161 8.76 2.51 0.50
N SER A 162 9.50 2.25 -0.58
CA SER A 162 10.95 2.52 -0.60
C SER A 162 11.26 4.01 -0.59
N PHE A 163 10.51 4.81 -1.36
CA PHE A 163 10.70 6.25 -1.44
C PHE A 163 10.21 6.99 -0.19
N LEU A 164 8.91 6.95 0.12
CA LEU A 164 8.33 7.79 1.16
C LEU A 164 8.51 7.19 2.56
N HIS A 165 8.22 5.90 2.72
CA HIS A 165 8.37 5.26 4.04
C HIS A 165 9.84 5.08 4.43
N GLY A 166 10.70 4.69 3.49
CA GLY A 166 12.13 4.55 3.69
C GLY A 166 12.89 5.88 3.57
N TRP A 167 13.20 6.29 2.33
CA TRP A 167 14.06 7.44 2.05
C TRP A 167 13.50 8.77 2.60
N GLY A 168 12.18 9.01 2.51
CA GLY A 168 11.52 10.22 2.97
C GLY A 168 11.62 10.42 4.47
N ASN A 169 11.43 9.36 5.26
CA ASN A 169 11.67 9.44 6.71
C ASN A 169 13.16 9.63 7.04
N LEU A 170 14.07 9.01 6.29
CA LEU A 170 15.51 9.28 6.46
C LEU A 170 15.85 10.75 6.17
N LEU A 171 15.25 11.35 5.14
CA LEU A 171 15.40 12.77 4.83
C LEU A 171 14.87 13.63 5.98
N CYS A 172 13.69 13.32 6.53
CA CYS A 172 13.18 14.02 7.72
C CYS A 172 14.17 13.91 8.89
N MET A 173 14.63 12.69 9.22
CA MET A 173 15.62 12.48 10.29
C MET A 173 16.91 13.27 10.06
N PHE A 174 17.35 13.43 8.80
CA PHE A 174 18.51 14.24 8.46
C PHE A 174 18.26 15.73 8.68
N ILE A 175 17.12 16.26 8.22
CA ILE A 175 16.72 17.66 8.41
C ILE A 175 16.63 18.01 9.90
N PHE A 176 16.07 17.11 10.71
CA PHE A 176 15.96 17.27 12.17
C PHE A 176 17.23 16.88 12.94
N LYS A 177 18.34 16.61 12.23
CA LYS A 177 19.67 16.33 12.79
C LYS A 177 19.74 15.11 13.71
N THR A 178 18.86 14.13 13.51
CA THR A 178 18.85 12.85 14.24
C THR A 178 19.82 11.83 13.64
N ILE A 179 20.20 11.96 12.37
CA ILE A 179 21.17 11.09 11.69
C ILE A 179 22.34 11.87 11.10
N GLY A 180 23.49 11.22 10.99
CA GLY A 180 24.70 11.81 10.42
C GLY A 180 24.64 11.96 8.90
N ARG A 181 25.33 12.99 8.38
CA ARG A 181 25.44 13.28 6.94
C ARG A 181 25.95 12.10 6.13
N THR A 182 27.00 11.41 6.61
CA THR A 182 27.60 10.27 5.90
C THR A 182 26.59 9.14 5.71
N PHE A 183 25.82 8.82 6.75
CA PHE A 183 24.80 7.77 6.69
C PHE A 183 23.70 8.14 5.68
N PHE A 184 23.16 9.37 5.76
CA PHE A 184 22.11 9.81 4.86
C PHE A 184 22.56 9.84 3.38
N LEU A 185 23.77 10.33 3.11
CA LEU A 185 24.33 10.37 1.76
C LEU A 185 24.58 8.96 1.21
N ALA A 186 25.14 8.06 2.01
CA ALA A 186 25.35 6.67 1.61
C ALA A 186 24.03 5.96 1.27
N ALA A 187 23.01 6.13 2.13
CA ALA A 187 21.68 5.56 1.90
C ALA A 187 21.03 6.14 0.63
N THR A 188 21.13 7.46 0.43
CA THR A 188 20.59 8.16 -0.75
C THR A 188 21.25 7.69 -2.04
N LEU A 189 22.59 7.68 -2.08
CA LEU A 189 23.35 7.23 -3.25
C LEU A 189 23.06 5.76 -3.57
N GLY A 190 23.04 4.89 -2.56
CA GLY A 190 22.72 3.47 -2.73
C GLY A 190 21.32 3.26 -3.30
N TYR A 191 20.33 3.99 -2.78
CA TYR A 191 18.94 3.90 -3.23
C TYR A 191 18.75 4.33 -4.69
N PHE A 192 19.23 5.51 -5.07
CA PHE A 192 19.08 5.99 -6.44
C PHE A 192 19.91 5.19 -7.44
N THR A 193 21.09 4.68 -7.03
CA THR A 193 21.87 3.75 -7.85
C THR A 193 21.10 2.44 -8.08
N TRP A 194 20.50 1.88 -7.03
CA TRP A 194 19.68 0.66 -7.13
C TRP A 194 18.50 0.83 -8.09
N LEU A 195 17.77 1.95 -8.00
CA LEU A 195 16.67 2.24 -8.93
C LEU A 195 17.18 2.37 -10.37
N GLY A 196 18.26 3.13 -10.59
CA GLY A 196 18.85 3.28 -11.92
C GLY A 196 19.26 1.94 -12.54
N ILE A 197 19.93 1.08 -11.77
CA ILE A 197 20.30 -0.27 -12.20
C ILE A 197 19.06 -1.11 -12.52
N THR A 198 18.03 -1.05 -11.68
CA THR A 198 16.78 -1.80 -11.86
C THR A 198 16.12 -1.49 -13.20
N PHE A 199 15.94 -0.20 -13.48
CA PHE A 199 15.33 0.27 -14.71
C PHE A 199 16.18 -0.02 -15.96
N TRP A 200 17.51 0.08 -15.86
CA TRP A 200 18.40 -0.31 -16.94
C TRP A 200 18.33 -1.82 -17.21
N LYS A 201 18.44 -2.66 -16.17
CA LYS A 201 18.39 -4.12 -16.32
C LYS A 201 17.07 -4.59 -16.92
N ASP A 202 15.95 -3.98 -16.53
CA ASP A 202 14.65 -4.26 -17.14
C ASP A 202 14.62 -3.89 -18.63
N SER A 203 15.08 -2.68 -18.98
CA SER A 203 15.17 -2.24 -20.38
C SER A 203 16.01 -3.19 -21.22
N ALA A 204 17.16 -3.63 -20.69
CA ALA A 204 18.04 -4.57 -21.37
C ALA A 204 17.39 -5.96 -21.54
N ALA A 205 16.62 -6.44 -20.55
CA ALA A 205 15.93 -7.72 -20.63
C ALA A 205 14.82 -7.74 -21.70
N TYR A 206 14.12 -6.62 -21.88
CA TYR A 206 13.07 -6.46 -22.90
C TYR A 206 13.57 -5.96 -24.25
N GLY A 207 14.88 -5.72 -24.41
CA GLY A 207 15.46 -5.16 -25.64
C GLY A 207 14.98 -3.74 -25.95
N ASN A 208 14.58 -2.99 -24.91
CA ASN A 208 14.11 -1.62 -25.03
C ASN A 208 15.29 -0.65 -25.15
N ASP A 209 15.18 0.31 -26.07
CA ASP A 209 16.20 1.36 -26.30
C ASP A 209 16.34 2.34 -25.13
N SER A 210 15.33 2.41 -24.25
CA SER A 210 15.38 3.29 -23.08
C SER A 210 14.62 2.73 -21.87
N PRO A 211 15.12 3.01 -20.65
CA PRO A 211 14.40 2.72 -19.40
C PRO A 211 13.01 3.37 -19.29
N MET A 212 12.79 4.48 -20.00
CA MET A 212 11.50 5.18 -20.00
C MET A 212 10.42 4.38 -20.74
N LYS A 213 10.82 3.54 -21.71
CA LYS A 213 9.91 2.66 -22.43
C LYS A 213 9.38 1.55 -21.52
N SER A 214 10.24 0.96 -20.68
CA SER A 214 9.81 0.01 -19.65
C SER A 214 8.79 0.60 -18.67
N PHE A 215 8.97 1.85 -18.27
CA PHE A 215 8.00 2.53 -17.41
C PHE A 215 6.66 2.79 -18.15
N ARG A 216 6.72 3.18 -19.42
CA ARG A 216 5.52 3.37 -20.24
C ARG A 216 4.72 2.07 -20.39
N GLU A 217 5.40 0.97 -20.71
CA GLU A 217 4.77 -0.36 -20.84
C GLU A 217 4.09 -0.78 -19.53
N LEU A 218 4.73 -0.54 -18.38
CA LEU A 218 4.14 -0.81 -17.07
C LEU A 218 2.83 -0.04 -16.81
N VAL A 219 2.75 1.22 -17.27
CA VAL A 219 1.61 2.10 -16.98
C VAL A 219 0.47 1.94 -17.99
N PHE A 220 0.78 1.71 -19.26
CA PHE A 220 -0.20 1.82 -20.35
C PHE A 220 -0.56 0.50 -21.03
N ASP A 221 0.24 -0.56 -20.89
CA ASP A 221 0.00 -1.83 -21.60
C ASP A 221 -0.67 -2.90 -20.69
N GLN A 222 -1.52 -2.47 -19.74
CA GLN A 222 -2.27 -3.33 -18.79
C GLN A 222 -3.69 -3.70 -19.24
#